data_AF-A0A835TRE9-F1
#
_entry.id   AF-A0A835TRE9-F1
#
_cell.length_a   1.000
_cell.length_b   1.000
_cell.length_c   1.000
_cell.angle_alpha   90.00
_cell.angle_beta   90.00
_cell.angle_gamma   90.00
#
_symmetry.space_group_name_H-M   'P 1'
#
loop_
_entity.id
_entity.type
_entity.pdbx_description
1 polymer ?
#
loop_
_entity_poly.entity_id
_entity_poly.type
_entity_poly.pdbx_seq_one_letter_code
_entity_poly.pdbx_strand_id
1 'polypeptide(L)'
;MTDMGWPALALITLVLFAYLLEHDRLQRSRLAAEQSARSTKVEADVAWLQADTARLRRQWQQYMTAVAVVGWLLWAGVAVITVRYWRVVLALWNGGMGCLGAPPALEVRPRRQVRQLPSPAVGACPATESADEAVNGEAEGKEQLQQTLPGGSATATAPARETQPPAEPPAEAEPLAPAVAYKAVEVSLMTATAGEPLGYSNARIGQLVVRGPDWAGGADDGGDGHLGVVEMVSDVAVCQEQQQVKVRWLKTGVETAARLQSGKPGCRKFCVAVVDVAA
;
A
#
# COMPACT_ATOMS: atom_id res chain seq x y z
N MET A 1 76.30 -20.58 -26.38
CA MET A 1 75.10 -20.68 -25.51
C MET A 1 74.09 -19.61 -25.94
N THR A 2 73.56 -19.63 -27.17
CA THR A 2 72.48 -18.71 -27.62
C THR A 2 71.73 -19.22 -28.88
N ASP A 3 71.71 -20.54 -29.14
CA ASP A 3 70.95 -21.12 -30.27
C ASP A 3 69.64 -21.78 -29.81
N MET A 4 68.93 -21.16 -28.86
CA MET A 4 67.49 -21.41 -28.78
C MET A 4 66.85 -20.66 -29.94
N GLY A 5 66.78 -21.36 -31.07
CA GLY A 5 66.38 -20.81 -32.34
C GLY A 5 64.99 -20.17 -32.32
N TRP A 6 64.88 -19.06 -33.04
CA TRP A 6 63.66 -18.42 -33.53
C TRP A 6 62.41 -19.31 -33.71
N PRO A 7 62.48 -20.56 -34.23
CA PRO A 7 61.32 -21.46 -34.28
C PRO A 7 60.63 -21.71 -32.93
N ALA A 8 61.36 -21.77 -31.82
CA ALA A 8 60.76 -21.99 -30.50
C ALA A 8 59.90 -20.79 -30.05
N LEU A 9 60.37 -19.57 -30.30
CA LEU A 9 59.60 -18.35 -30.02
C LEU A 9 58.35 -18.26 -30.90
N ALA A 10 58.46 -18.62 -32.18
CA ALA A 10 57.32 -18.63 -33.10
C ALA A 10 56.19 -19.58 -32.63
N LEU A 11 56.55 -20.79 -32.16
CA LEU A 11 55.58 -21.73 -31.60
C LEU A 11 54.92 -21.19 -30.32
N ILE A 12 55.70 -20.59 -29.41
CA ILE A 12 55.16 -19.97 -28.20
C ILE A 12 54.17 -18.86 -28.55
N THR A 13 54.49 -18.00 -29.52
CA THR A 13 53.58 -16.93 -29.95
C THR A 13 52.29 -17.47 -30.57
N LEU A 14 52.36 -18.55 -31.36
CA LEU A 14 51.17 -19.16 -31.95
C LEU A 14 50.27 -19.81 -30.88
N VAL A 15 50.85 -20.48 -29.89
CA VAL A 15 50.10 -21.08 -28.78
C VAL A 15 49.44 -20.00 -27.92
N LEU A 16 50.17 -18.92 -27.58
CA LEU A 16 49.60 -17.79 -26.86
C LEU A 16 48.48 -17.10 -27.64
N PHE A 17 48.65 -16.93 -28.95
CA PHE A 17 47.62 -16.34 -29.80
C PHE A 17 46.37 -17.23 -29.88
N ALA A 18 46.54 -18.54 -30.06
CA ALA A 18 45.44 -19.50 -30.03
C ALA A 18 44.72 -19.52 -28.67
N TYR A 19 45.46 -19.45 -27.56
CA TYR A 19 44.91 -19.36 -26.22
C TYR A 19 44.10 -18.06 -26.02
N LEU A 20 44.62 -16.91 -26.48
CA LEU A 20 43.91 -15.63 -26.40
C LEU A 20 42.62 -15.64 -27.24
N LEU A 21 42.65 -16.25 -28.43
CA LEU A 21 41.45 -16.41 -29.27
C LEU A 21 40.39 -17.30 -28.59
N GLU A 22 40.80 -18.40 -27.97
CA GLU A 22 39.87 -19.29 -27.27
C GLU A 22 39.33 -18.64 -26.00
N HIS A 23 40.17 -17.91 -25.26
CA HIS A 23 39.72 -17.14 -24.11
C HIS A 23 38.71 -16.06 -24.51
N ASP A 24 38.95 -15.31 -25.59
CA ASP A 24 38.01 -14.32 -26.11
C ASP A 24 36.68 -14.97 -26.57
N ARG A 25 36.73 -16.14 -27.21
CA ARG A 25 35.52 -16.91 -27.55
C ARG A 25 34.72 -17.31 -26.31
N LEU A 26 35.38 -17.78 -25.26
CA LEU A 26 34.74 -18.15 -24.00
C LEU A 26 34.16 -16.92 -23.27
N GLN A 27 34.84 -15.78 -23.31
CA GLN A 27 34.31 -14.54 -22.73
C GLN A 27 33.07 -14.06 -23.48
N ARG A 28 33.10 -14.08 -24.82
CA ARG A 28 31.93 -13.72 -25.64
C ARG A 28 30.75 -14.66 -25.41
N SER A 29 30.98 -15.96 -25.26
CA SER A 29 29.90 -16.92 -24.98
C SER A 29 29.29 -16.74 -23.59
N ARG A 30 30.12 -16.45 -22.57
CA ARG A 30 29.64 -16.09 -21.22
C ARG A 30 28.80 -14.83 -21.23
N LEU A 31 29.27 -13.76 -21.87
CA LEU A 31 28.53 -12.50 -21.98
C LEU A 31 27.21 -12.69 -22.74
N ALA A 32 27.19 -13.48 -23.81
CA ALA A 32 25.97 -13.78 -24.55
C ALA A 32 24.95 -14.58 -23.69
N ALA A 33 25.43 -15.55 -22.90
CA ALA A 33 24.59 -16.32 -21.97
C ALA A 33 24.02 -15.43 -20.86
N GLU A 34 24.84 -14.54 -20.28
CA GLU A 34 24.39 -13.57 -19.27
C GLU A 34 23.37 -12.58 -19.83
N GLN A 35 23.58 -12.07 -21.04
CA GLN A 35 22.63 -11.18 -21.71
C GLN A 35 21.30 -11.89 -21.98
N SER A 36 21.33 -13.15 -22.41
CA SER A 36 20.12 -13.96 -22.61
C SER A 36 19.36 -14.17 -21.29
N ALA A 37 20.06 -14.49 -20.20
CA ALA A 37 19.46 -14.66 -18.88
C ALA A 37 18.87 -13.35 -18.32
N ARG A 38 19.53 -12.21 -18.56
CA ARG A 38 18.97 -10.90 -18.20
C ARG A 38 17.74 -10.56 -19.03
N SER A 39 17.74 -10.88 -20.33
CA SER A 39 16.62 -10.63 -21.23
C SER A 39 15.36 -11.41 -20.81
N THR A 40 15.49 -12.70 -20.50
CA THR A 40 14.35 -13.53 -20.08
C THR A 40 13.77 -13.08 -18.74
N LYS A 41 14.61 -12.61 -17.81
CA LYS A 41 14.14 -12.01 -16.56
C LYS A 41 13.33 -10.74 -16.81
N VAL A 42 13.84 -9.84 -17.65
CA VAL A 42 13.12 -8.59 -18.01
C VAL A 42 11.80 -8.91 -18.71
N GLU A 43 11.76 -9.88 -19.62
CA GLU A 43 10.52 -10.32 -20.27
C GLU A 43 9.51 -10.89 -19.26
N ALA A 44 9.96 -11.68 -18.28
CA ALA A 44 9.11 -12.22 -17.21
C ALA A 44 8.54 -11.11 -16.31
N ASP A 45 9.36 -10.13 -15.93
CA ASP A 45 8.94 -8.98 -15.12
C ASP A 45 7.93 -8.11 -15.88
N VAL A 46 8.15 -7.88 -17.17
CA VAL A 46 7.21 -7.16 -18.05
C VAL A 46 5.89 -7.92 -18.19
N ALA A 47 5.94 -9.24 -18.40
CA ALA A 47 4.73 -10.07 -18.49
C ALA A 47 3.94 -10.07 -17.17
N TRP A 48 4.64 -10.10 -16.03
CA TRP A 48 4.01 -10.00 -14.71
C TRP A 48 3.33 -8.64 -14.51
N LEU A 49 3.99 -7.53 -14.85
CA LEU A 49 3.41 -6.19 -14.78
C LEU A 49 2.18 -6.04 -15.71
N GLN A 50 2.22 -6.62 -16.90
CA GLN A 50 1.07 -6.63 -17.81
C GLN A 50 -0.11 -7.44 -17.24
N ALA A 51 0.17 -8.59 -16.61
CA ALA A 51 -0.87 -9.38 -15.97
C ALA A 51 -1.50 -8.65 -14.77
N ASP A 52 -0.69 -7.97 -13.97
CA ASP A 52 -1.16 -7.22 -12.80
C ASP A 52 -1.99 -5.99 -13.18
N THR A 53 -1.52 -5.22 -14.17
CA THR A 53 -2.30 -4.10 -14.72
C THR A 53 -3.64 -4.55 -15.32
N ALA A 54 -3.70 -5.73 -15.94
CA ALA A 54 -4.96 -6.31 -16.42
C ALA A 54 -5.91 -6.72 -15.29
N ARG A 55 -5.40 -7.12 -14.12
CA ARG A 55 -6.22 -7.40 -12.93
C ARG A 55 -6.80 -6.11 -12.36
N LEU A 56 -5.96 -5.09 -12.19
CA LEU A 56 -6.39 -3.78 -11.70
C LEU A 56 -7.46 -3.13 -12.58
N ARG A 57 -7.32 -3.21 -13.91
CA ARG A 57 -8.35 -2.71 -14.84
C ARG A 57 -9.69 -3.42 -14.66
N ARG A 58 -9.69 -4.75 -14.48
CA ARG A 58 -10.93 -5.51 -14.26
C ARG A 58 -11.59 -5.13 -12.94
N GLN A 59 -10.82 -5.01 -11.87
CA GLN A 59 -11.32 -4.58 -10.57
C GLN A 59 -11.90 -3.15 -10.64
N TRP A 60 -11.21 -2.24 -11.32
CA TRP A 60 -11.69 -0.87 -11.51
C TRP A 60 -12.97 -0.81 -12.35
N GLN A 61 -13.06 -1.63 -13.40
CA GLN A 61 -14.28 -1.73 -14.21
C GLN A 61 -15.46 -2.26 -13.38
N GLN A 62 -15.26 -3.31 -12.57
CA GLN A 62 -16.28 -3.82 -11.66
C GLN A 62 -16.74 -2.74 -10.67
N TYR A 63 -15.80 -2.01 -10.08
CA TYR A 63 -16.10 -0.89 -9.18
C TYR A 63 -16.94 0.19 -9.87
N MET A 64 -16.52 0.64 -11.06
CA MET A 64 -17.26 1.66 -11.82
C MET A 64 -18.66 1.18 -12.23
N THR A 65 -18.82 -0.10 -12.59
CA THR A 65 -20.15 -0.66 -12.87
C THR A 65 -21.03 -0.68 -11.62
N ALA A 66 -20.49 -1.03 -10.46
CA ALA A 66 -21.24 -1.00 -9.20
C ALA A 66 -21.67 0.43 -8.83
N VAL A 67 -20.77 1.39 -8.95
CA VAL A 67 -21.06 2.82 -8.72
C VAL A 67 -22.16 3.32 -9.67
N ALA A 68 -22.10 2.95 -10.95
CA ALA A 68 -23.12 3.32 -11.92
C ALA A 68 -24.50 2.73 -11.58
N VAL A 69 -24.56 1.46 -11.15
CA VAL A 69 -25.82 0.81 -10.73
C VAL A 69 -26.41 1.50 -9.50
N VAL A 70 -25.60 1.78 -8.47
CA VAL A 70 -26.06 2.52 -7.28
C VAL A 70 -26.56 3.91 -7.66
N GLY A 71 -25.82 4.64 -8.50
CA GLY A 71 -26.23 5.95 -8.99
C GLY A 71 -27.58 5.91 -9.73
N TRP A 72 -27.80 4.89 -10.57
CA TRP A 72 -29.06 4.70 -11.28
C TRP A 72 -30.24 4.42 -10.32
N LEU A 73 -30.02 3.57 -9.30
CA LEU A 73 -31.03 3.26 -8.29
C LEU A 73 -31.41 4.51 -7.46
N LEU A 74 -30.42 5.32 -7.08
CA LEU A 74 -30.67 6.59 -6.37
C LEU A 74 -31.50 7.55 -7.22
N TRP A 75 -31.15 7.72 -8.50
CA TRP A 75 -31.91 8.55 -9.43
C TRP A 75 -33.35 8.05 -9.63
N ALA A 76 -33.54 6.74 -9.76
CA ALA A 76 -34.87 6.14 -9.85
C ALA A 76 -35.69 6.41 -8.57
N GLY A 77 -35.07 6.31 -7.39
CA GLY A 77 -35.69 6.68 -6.11
C GLY A 77 -36.15 8.14 -6.07
N VAL A 78 -35.29 9.08 -6.48
CA VAL A 78 -35.62 10.51 -6.56
C VAL A 78 -36.79 10.75 -7.54
N ALA A 79 -36.81 10.08 -8.68
CA ALA A 79 -37.89 10.20 -9.65
C ALA A 79 -39.24 9.74 -9.06
N VAL A 80 -39.27 8.62 -8.32
CA VAL A 80 -40.49 8.12 -7.65
C VAL A 80 -40.97 9.12 -6.58
N ILE A 81 -40.07 9.66 -5.76
CA ILE A 81 -40.41 10.67 -4.74
C ILE A 81 -40.98 11.92 -5.42
N THR A 82 -40.36 12.38 -6.50
CA THR A 82 -40.80 13.56 -7.27
C THR A 82 -42.20 13.37 -7.84
N VAL A 83 -42.50 12.20 -8.42
CA VAL A 83 -43.84 11.88 -8.95
C VAL A 83 -44.89 11.85 -7.83
N ARG A 84 -44.56 11.27 -6.66
CA ARG A 84 -45.46 11.27 -5.49
C ARG A 84 -45.72 12.67 -4.97
N TYR A 85 -44.68 13.49 -4.84
CA TYR A 85 -44.79 14.88 -4.43
C TYR A 85 -45.72 15.67 -5.35
N TRP A 86 -45.51 15.58 -6.67
CA TRP A 86 -46.39 16.24 -7.65
C TRP A 86 -47.84 15.79 -7.57
N ARG A 87 -48.10 14.50 -7.31
CA ARG A 87 -49.47 14.01 -7.09
C ARG A 87 -50.14 14.66 -5.87
N VAL A 88 -49.40 14.82 -4.76
CA VAL A 88 -49.91 15.50 -3.56
C VAL A 88 -50.16 16.98 -3.84
N VAL A 89 -49.23 17.66 -4.51
CA VAL A 89 -49.38 19.08 -4.90
C VAL A 89 -50.60 19.27 -5.80
N LEU A 90 -50.79 18.41 -6.80
CA LEU A 90 -51.97 18.45 -7.68
C LEU A 90 -53.28 18.18 -6.94
N ALA A 91 -53.28 17.25 -5.98
CA ALA A 91 -54.46 16.97 -5.15
C ALA A 91 -54.83 18.18 -4.27
N LEU A 92 -53.84 18.85 -3.67
CA LEU A 92 -54.06 20.07 -2.89
C LEU A 92 -54.53 21.23 -3.77
N TRP A 93 -53.96 21.38 -4.97
CA TRP A 93 -54.38 22.41 -5.94
C TRP A 93 -55.84 22.22 -6.37
N ASN A 94 -56.21 21.00 -6.76
CA ASN A 94 -57.56 20.68 -7.21
C ASN A 94 -58.59 20.70 -6.06
N GLY A 95 -58.20 20.28 -4.86
CA GLY A 95 -59.07 20.30 -3.68
C GLY A 95 -59.29 21.70 -3.10
N GLY A 96 -58.31 22.60 -3.19
CA GLY A 96 -58.37 23.95 -2.63
C GLY A 96 -59.21 24.94 -3.43
N MET A 97 -59.38 24.75 -4.75
CA MET A 97 -60.22 25.64 -5.58
C MET A 97 -61.73 25.37 -5.45
N GLY A 98 -62.15 24.25 -4.88
CA GLY A 98 -63.58 23.91 -4.70
C GLY A 98 -64.30 24.72 -3.62
N CYS A 99 -63.58 25.49 -2.80
CA CYS A 99 -64.16 26.27 -1.69
C CYS A 99 -64.16 27.79 -1.91
N LEU A 100 -63.77 28.28 -3.09
CA LEU A 100 -64.07 29.66 -3.49
C LEU A 100 -65.54 29.72 -3.88
N GLY A 101 -66.36 29.88 -2.83
CA GLY A 101 -67.81 29.80 -2.87
C GLY A 101 -68.42 30.59 -4.02
N ALA A 102 -69.41 29.96 -4.66
CA ALA A 102 -70.52 30.73 -5.19
C ALA A 102 -71.01 31.66 -4.07
N PRO A 103 -71.22 32.96 -4.34
CA PRO A 103 -71.75 33.87 -3.35
C PRO A 103 -73.05 33.28 -2.79
N PRO A 104 -73.24 33.26 -1.46
CA PRO A 104 -74.44 32.69 -0.87
C PRO A 104 -75.64 33.44 -1.43
N ALA A 105 -76.44 32.77 -2.24
CA ALA A 105 -77.77 33.25 -2.57
C ALA A 105 -78.52 33.36 -1.24
N LEU A 106 -79.00 34.56 -0.94
CA LEU A 106 -79.83 34.90 0.22
C LEU A 106 -81.12 34.06 0.20
N GLU A 107 -81.05 32.83 0.70
CA GLU A 107 -82.21 31.97 0.84
C GLU A 107 -82.90 32.28 2.17
N VAL A 108 -83.89 33.17 2.07
CA VAL A 108 -84.88 33.42 3.12
C VAL A 108 -85.66 32.12 3.33
N ARG A 109 -85.42 31.42 4.44
CA ARG A 109 -86.30 30.32 4.88
C ARG A 109 -86.84 30.53 6.30
N PRO A 110 -88.14 30.27 6.51
CA PRO A 110 -88.83 30.62 7.74
C PRO A 110 -88.66 29.55 8.82
N ARG A 111 -88.53 30.09 10.03
CA ARG A 111 -88.78 29.55 11.37
C ARG A 111 -89.82 28.41 11.44
N ARG A 112 -89.42 27.17 11.76
CA ARG A 112 -90.24 26.28 12.61
C ARG A 112 -89.52 25.06 13.23
N GLN A 113 -89.64 25.02 14.56
CA GLN A 113 -89.84 23.86 15.47
C GLN A 113 -88.76 22.79 15.63
N VAL A 114 -87.99 22.96 16.71
CA VAL A 114 -87.89 22.09 17.90
C VAL A 114 -88.48 20.68 17.77
N ARG A 115 -87.63 19.65 17.77
CA ARG A 115 -87.90 18.37 18.45
C ARG A 115 -86.62 17.64 18.89
N GLN A 116 -86.54 17.52 20.21
CA GLN A 116 -85.80 16.67 21.16
C GLN A 116 -84.70 15.68 20.71
N LEU A 117 -83.63 15.69 21.53
CA LEU A 117 -82.57 14.69 21.73
C LEU A 117 -83.10 13.29 22.11
N PRO A 118 -82.26 12.26 21.94
CA PRO A 118 -81.61 11.65 23.11
C PRO A 118 -80.08 11.51 23.01
N SER A 119 -79.45 11.45 24.18
CA SER A 119 -78.01 11.36 24.48
C SER A 119 -77.61 9.89 24.84
N PRO A 120 -76.39 9.57 25.32
CA PRO A 120 -75.36 8.81 24.59
C PRO A 120 -75.01 7.43 25.20
N ALA A 121 -74.37 6.55 24.42
CA ALA A 121 -73.63 5.38 24.92
C ALA A 121 -72.20 5.45 24.32
N VAL A 122 -71.17 5.79 25.10
CA VAL A 122 -70.34 4.92 25.96
C VAL A 122 -69.60 3.84 25.15
N GLY A 123 -68.27 3.94 25.08
CA GLY A 123 -67.34 2.92 24.58
C GLY A 123 -66.13 3.54 23.86
N ALA A 124 -65.11 4.02 24.57
CA ALA A 124 -63.90 3.27 24.95
C ALA A 124 -62.72 3.46 23.94
N CYS A 125 -61.80 4.35 24.32
CA CYS A 125 -60.35 4.23 24.09
C CYS A 125 -59.70 4.17 25.50
N PRO A 126 -58.41 3.84 25.71
CA PRO A 126 -57.33 3.57 24.76
C PRO A 126 -56.51 2.30 25.08
N ALA A 127 -55.63 1.88 24.17
CA ALA A 127 -54.50 1.03 24.53
C ALA A 127 -53.24 1.61 23.89
N THR A 128 -52.56 2.43 24.69
CA THR A 128 -51.12 2.68 24.63
C THR A 128 -50.39 1.39 24.98
N GLU A 129 -49.50 0.93 24.11
CA GLU A 129 -48.48 -0.04 24.47
C GLU A 129 -47.12 0.49 24.03
N SER A 130 -46.41 1.03 25.02
CA SER A 130 -44.96 1.24 25.03
C SER A 130 -44.36 0.19 25.95
N ALA A 131 -43.37 -0.55 25.45
CA ALA A 131 -42.32 -1.23 26.22
C ALA A 131 -41.20 -1.48 25.19
N ASP A 132 -40.03 -0.86 25.36
CA ASP A 132 -38.91 -1.37 26.17
C ASP A 132 -38.46 -2.73 25.65
N GLU A 133 -37.29 -2.82 24.99
CA GLU A 133 -35.97 -2.96 25.64
C GLU A 133 -35.48 -4.39 25.42
N ALA A 134 -34.48 -4.57 24.56
CA ALA A 134 -33.51 -5.66 24.66
C ALA A 134 -32.35 -5.43 23.70
N VAL A 135 -31.33 -4.77 24.24
CA VAL A 135 -29.93 -4.98 23.88
C VAL A 135 -29.55 -6.41 24.27
N ASN A 136 -29.05 -7.19 23.32
CA ASN A 136 -28.14 -8.33 23.51
C ASN A 136 -27.50 -8.57 22.12
N GLY A 137 -26.20 -8.53 21.90
CA GLY A 137 -25.10 -8.73 22.83
C GLY A 137 -24.70 -10.20 22.94
N GLU A 138 -24.55 -10.91 21.81
CA GLU A 138 -23.84 -12.19 21.79
C GLU A 138 -22.64 -12.12 20.83
N ALA A 139 -21.50 -11.82 21.45
CA ALA A 139 -20.20 -12.25 21.00
C ALA A 139 -19.95 -13.63 21.62
N GLU A 140 -19.96 -14.70 20.83
CA GLU A 140 -19.22 -15.93 21.16
C GLU A 140 -18.98 -16.77 19.90
N GLY A 141 -17.84 -16.51 19.26
CA GLY A 141 -17.25 -17.35 18.23
C GLY A 141 -15.84 -17.75 18.65
N LYS A 142 -15.72 -18.55 19.71
CA LYS A 142 -14.48 -19.23 20.09
C LYS A 142 -14.27 -20.42 19.14
N GLU A 143 -13.63 -20.20 17.99
CA GLU A 143 -12.95 -21.29 17.29
C GLU A 143 -11.58 -21.51 17.96
N GLN A 144 -11.63 -22.27 19.07
CA GLN A 144 -10.51 -23.09 19.52
C GLN A 144 -10.37 -24.25 18.53
N LEU A 145 -9.61 -24.05 17.46
CA LEU A 145 -9.06 -25.17 16.70
C LEU A 145 -7.78 -25.64 17.38
N GLN A 146 -7.95 -26.79 18.02
CA GLN A 146 -6.96 -27.59 18.72
C GLN A 146 -5.73 -27.82 17.83
N GLN A 147 -4.57 -27.43 18.36
CA GLN A 147 -3.28 -27.96 17.95
C GLN A 147 -3.22 -29.45 18.34
N THR A 148 -3.50 -30.31 17.39
CA THR A 148 -3.22 -31.75 17.51
C THR A 148 -1.79 -31.99 17.04
N LEU A 149 -0.86 -32.04 17.99
CA LEU A 149 0.46 -32.64 17.81
C LEU A 149 0.32 -34.17 17.84
N PRO A 150 0.74 -34.92 16.81
CA PRO A 150 1.14 -36.30 16.99
C PRO A 150 2.65 -36.34 17.23
N GLY A 151 3.02 -36.60 18.49
CA GLY A 151 4.32 -37.15 18.83
C GLY A 151 4.47 -38.54 18.21
N GLY A 152 5.45 -38.67 17.33
CA GLY A 152 5.87 -39.92 16.72
C GLY A 152 7.35 -40.16 16.98
N SER A 153 7.63 -40.82 18.10
CA SER A 153 8.93 -41.41 18.41
C SER A 153 9.16 -42.63 17.51
N ALA A 154 10.19 -42.60 16.65
CA ALA A 154 10.82 -43.81 16.13
C ALA A 154 12.24 -43.53 15.61
N THR A 155 13.20 -44.05 16.36
CA THR A 155 14.26 -44.95 15.87
C THR A 155 15.18 -44.46 14.75
N ALA A 156 16.40 -44.13 15.18
CA ALA A 156 17.68 -44.24 14.49
C ALA A 156 17.69 -45.05 13.18
N THR A 157 18.19 -44.43 12.11
CA THR A 157 19.01 -45.09 11.08
C THR A 157 19.95 -44.04 10.50
N ALA A 158 21.23 -44.20 10.81
CA ALA A 158 22.31 -43.44 10.20
C ALA A 158 22.54 -43.93 8.76
N PRO A 159 22.66 -43.05 7.76
CA PRO A 159 23.36 -43.36 6.54
C PRO A 159 24.65 -42.54 6.44
N ALA A 160 25.72 -43.29 6.19
CA ALA A 160 26.86 -42.96 5.35
C ALA A 160 27.37 -41.51 5.37
N ARG A 161 28.50 -41.36 6.08
CA ARG A 161 29.51 -40.32 5.90
C ARG A 161 29.92 -40.24 4.42
N GLU A 162 29.34 -39.30 3.69
CA GLU A 162 29.76 -38.94 2.34
C GLU A 162 31.00 -38.05 2.45
N THR A 163 32.10 -38.55 1.91
CA THR A 163 33.42 -37.90 1.91
C THR A 163 33.33 -36.61 1.11
N GLN A 164 33.30 -35.49 1.83
CA GLN A 164 33.38 -34.15 1.29
C GLN A 164 34.69 -34.00 0.50
N PRO A 165 34.66 -33.63 -0.79
CA PRO A 165 35.87 -33.36 -1.56
C PRO A 165 36.63 -32.15 -0.97
N PRO A 166 37.96 -32.12 -1.12
CA PRO A 166 38.83 -31.13 -0.48
C PRO A 166 38.44 -29.71 -0.88
N ALA A 167 38.38 -28.85 0.13
CA ALA A 167 38.05 -27.43 0.03
C ALA A 167 38.81 -26.73 -1.10
N GLU A 168 38.04 -26.17 -2.02
CA GLU A 168 38.52 -25.23 -3.04
C GLU A 168 39.06 -23.98 -2.32
N PRO A 169 40.27 -23.49 -2.67
CA PRO A 169 40.86 -22.33 -2.02
C PRO A 169 39.98 -21.09 -2.22
N PRO A 170 39.96 -20.17 -1.24
CA PRO A 170 39.08 -19.00 -1.25
C PRO A 170 39.31 -18.18 -2.51
N ALA A 171 38.28 -18.11 -3.35
CA ALA A 171 38.22 -17.26 -4.51
C ALA A 171 38.54 -15.82 -4.08
N GLU A 172 39.67 -15.35 -4.61
CA GLU A 172 40.13 -13.98 -4.62
C GLU A 172 38.95 -13.07 -4.98
N ALA A 173 38.62 -12.16 -4.05
CA ALA A 173 37.43 -11.33 -4.10
C ALA A 173 37.28 -10.63 -5.45
N GLU A 174 36.22 -10.96 -6.18
CA GLU A 174 35.83 -10.21 -7.37
C GLU A 174 35.65 -8.72 -7.00
N PRO A 175 36.27 -7.79 -7.74
CA PRO A 175 36.07 -6.37 -7.52
C PRO A 175 34.63 -6.01 -7.85
N LEU A 176 33.88 -5.66 -6.80
CA LEU A 176 32.53 -5.12 -6.83
C LEU A 176 32.39 -4.06 -7.94
N ALA A 177 31.39 -4.28 -8.79
CA ALA A 177 31.04 -3.45 -9.94
C ALA A 177 31.04 -1.92 -9.62
N PRO A 178 31.85 -1.11 -10.33
CA PRO A 178 31.82 0.34 -10.19
C PRO A 178 30.89 0.95 -11.24
N ALA A 179 29.59 1.13 -10.94
CA ALA A 179 28.72 1.80 -11.93
C ALA A 179 27.51 2.60 -11.44
N VAL A 180 27.27 2.79 -10.14
CA VAL A 180 26.20 3.71 -9.68
C VAL A 180 26.72 4.83 -8.76
N ALA A 181 28.02 4.86 -8.49
CA ALA A 181 28.63 5.70 -7.46
C ALA A 181 28.74 7.20 -7.82
N TYR A 182 28.56 7.60 -9.08
CA TYR A 182 28.98 8.94 -9.53
C TYR A 182 27.95 10.06 -9.38
N LYS A 183 26.70 9.78 -8.98
CA LYS A 183 25.72 10.85 -8.63
C LYS A 183 25.50 11.04 -7.13
N ALA A 184 25.96 10.13 -6.29
CA ALA A 184 25.82 10.26 -4.84
C ALA A 184 26.83 11.25 -4.23
N VAL A 185 27.97 11.48 -4.89
CA VAL A 185 29.07 12.29 -4.34
C VAL A 185 28.74 13.78 -4.31
N GLU A 186 28.01 14.30 -5.31
CA GLU A 186 27.67 15.73 -5.37
C GLU A 186 26.62 16.14 -4.34
N VAL A 187 25.72 15.21 -3.96
CA VAL A 187 24.69 15.44 -2.94
C VAL A 187 25.29 15.49 -1.52
N SER A 188 26.45 14.88 -1.30
CA SER A 188 27.08 14.79 0.04
C SER A 188 27.62 16.13 0.56
N LEU A 189 27.76 17.14 -0.32
CA LEU A 189 28.26 18.49 0.02
C LEU A 189 27.14 19.48 0.37
N MET A 190 25.88 19.10 0.20
CA MET A 190 24.75 19.99 0.49
C MET A 190 24.35 19.89 1.96
N THR A 191 24.35 21.02 2.66
CA THR A 191 23.72 21.15 3.97
C THR A 191 22.21 21.20 3.81
N ALA A 192 21.50 20.34 4.54
CA ALA A 192 20.05 20.31 4.52
C ALA A 192 19.46 20.71 5.87
N THR A 193 18.32 21.38 5.82
CA THR A 193 17.56 21.77 7.01
C THR A 193 16.52 20.68 7.32
N ALA A 194 16.29 20.42 8.61
CA ALA A 194 15.26 19.48 9.05
C ALA A 194 13.87 20.02 8.73
N GLY A 195 13.17 19.37 7.80
CA GLY A 195 11.79 19.66 7.44
C GLY A 195 10.79 18.91 8.33
N GLU A 196 9.70 18.46 7.71
CA GLU A 196 8.67 17.69 8.40
C GLU A 196 9.21 16.36 8.95
N PRO A 197 8.74 15.91 10.13
CA PRO A 197 9.14 14.62 10.67
C PRO A 197 8.76 13.50 9.72
N LEU A 198 9.65 12.52 9.56
CA LEU A 198 9.38 11.32 8.78
C LEU A 198 8.36 10.46 9.54
N GLY A 199 7.25 10.14 8.89
CA GLY A 199 6.15 9.34 9.41
C GLY A 199 5.67 8.31 8.39
N TYR A 200 4.63 7.56 8.77
CA TYR A 200 4.11 6.42 7.99
C TYR A 200 3.59 6.82 6.60
N SER A 201 2.97 7.99 6.51
CA SER A 201 2.35 8.46 5.27
C SER A 201 3.36 9.01 4.27
N ASN A 202 4.56 9.39 4.71
CA ASN A 202 5.55 10.06 3.87
C ASN A 202 6.90 9.32 3.76
N ALA A 203 7.10 8.21 4.47
CA ALA A 203 8.30 7.38 4.32
C ALA A 203 8.33 6.67 2.95
N ARG A 204 9.33 6.99 2.13
CA ARG A 204 9.54 6.38 0.80
C ARG A 204 11.00 5.97 0.62
N ILE A 205 11.22 4.87 -0.10
CA ILE A 205 12.58 4.48 -0.52
C ILE A 205 13.14 5.55 -1.46
N GLY A 206 14.40 5.93 -1.25
CA GLY A 206 15.08 7.00 -1.96
C GLY A 206 14.84 8.40 -1.36
N GLN A 207 14.00 8.55 -0.34
CA GLN A 207 13.77 9.83 0.33
C GLN A 207 15.04 10.27 1.07
N LEU A 208 15.39 11.55 0.92
CA LEU A 208 16.46 12.18 1.69
C LEU A 208 15.97 12.57 3.09
N VAL A 209 16.76 12.24 4.09
CA VAL A 209 16.46 12.48 5.50
C VAL A 209 17.65 13.12 6.20
N VAL A 210 17.36 13.85 7.26
CA VAL A 210 18.34 14.34 8.24
C VAL A 210 17.96 13.86 9.62
N ARG A 211 18.90 13.93 10.57
CA ARG A 211 18.58 13.68 11.98
C ARG A 211 17.45 14.59 12.45
N GLY A 212 16.48 14.02 13.15
CA GLY A 212 15.41 14.78 13.79
C GLY A 212 15.80 15.28 15.18
N PRO A 213 14.93 16.08 15.84
CA PRO A 213 15.21 16.63 17.15
C PRO A 213 15.32 15.58 18.26
N ASP A 214 14.69 14.41 18.09
CA ASP A 214 14.73 13.30 19.04
C ASP A 214 15.83 12.26 18.68
N TRP A 215 16.82 12.66 17.89
CA TRP A 215 17.91 11.78 17.49
C TRP A 215 18.83 11.45 18.66
N ALA A 216 19.01 10.15 18.93
CA ALA A 216 19.87 9.63 19.99
C ALA A 216 21.01 8.73 19.47
N GLY A 217 21.18 8.61 18.15
CA GLY A 217 22.19 7.75 17.51
C GLY A 217 23.59 8.38 17.42
N GLY A 218 23.92 9.34 18.28
CA GLY A 218 25.24 9.97 18.31
C GLY A 218 25.65 10.62 16.99
N ALA A 219 26.81 10.19 16.46
CA ALA A 219 27.43 10.73 15.24
C ALA A 219 27.40 9.74 14.06
N ASP A 220 26.48 8.78 14.06
CA ASP A 220 26.37 7.76 13.00
C ASP A 220 26.12 8.38 11.61
N ASP A 221 25.50 9.55 11.55
CA ASP A 221 25.27 10.36 10.36
C ASP A 221 26.43 11.29 9.96
N GLY A 222 27.47 11.39 10.80
CA GLY A 222 28.61 12.27 10.59
C GLY A 222 28.43 13.69 11.12
N GLY A 223 27.41 13.94 11.97
CA GLY A 223 27.13 15.20 12.65
C GLY A 223 25.86 15.91 12.15
N ASP A 224 25.46 16.99 12.83
CA ASP A 224 24.27 17.77 12.45
C ASP A 224 24.32 18.23 10.98
N GLY A 225 23.19 18.14 10.28
CA GLY A 225 23.02 18.64 8.90
C GLY A 225 23.42 17.68 7.78
N HIS A 226 23.88 16.46 8.10
CA HIS A 226 24.23 15.48 7.08
C HIS A 226 23.04 14.68 6.59
N LEU A 227 23.08 14.36 5.30
CA LEU A 227 22.02 13.66 4.58
C LEU A 227 22.15 12.15 4.70
N GLY A 228 21.02 11.48 4.86
CA GLY A 228 20.84 10.05 4.68
C GLY A 228 19.81 9.75 3.61
N VAL A 229 19.89 8.55 3.03
CA VAL A 229 18.92 8.04 2.06
C VAL A 229 18.17 6.88 2.69
N VAL A 230 16.85 6.90 2.59
CA VAL A 230 16.02 5.76 2.98
C VAL A 230 16.23 4.62 1.98
N GLU A 231 16.82 3.51 2.41
CA GLU A 231 17.06 2.35 1.55
C GLU A 231 15.92 1.33 1.61
N MET A 232 15.33 1.17 2.80
CA MET A 232 14.30 0.16 3.03
C MET A 232 13.22 0.72 3.95
N VAL A 233 11.98 0.42 3.60
CA VAL A 233 10.80 0.66 4.43
C VAL A 233 10.13 -0.70 4.58
N SER A 234 10.13 -1.25 5.79
CA SER A 234 9.50 -2.54 6.09
C SER A 234 8.38 -2.37 7.10
N ASP A 235 7.21 -2.90 6.76
CA ASP A 235 6.07 -2.96 7.67
C ASP A 235 6.26 -4.16 8.61
N VAL A 236 6.59 -3.89 9.88
CA VAL A 236 7.03 -4.93 10.82
C VAL A 236 5.84 -5.71 11.40
N ALA A 237 4.65 -5.12 11.44
CA ALA A 237 3.43 -5.83 11.77
C ALA A 237 2.19 -5.03 11.37
N VAL A 238 1.26 -5.68 10.63
CA VAL A 238 -0.03 -5.14 10.19
C VAL A 238 -0.90 -4.67 11.37
N CYS A 239 -0.69 -5.24 12.56
CA CYS A 239 -1.55 -4.98 13.72
C CYS A 239 -1.06 -3.88 14.66
N GLN A 240 0.14 -3.31 14.47
CA GLN A 240 0.76 -2.44 15.50
C GLN A 240 1.15 -1.03 15.03
N GLU A 241 0.74 -0.60 13.83
CA GLU A 241 1.17 0.70 13.28
C GLU A 241 2.67 0.90 13.50
N GLN A 242 3.51 -0.11 13.22
CA GLN A 242 4.96 -0.06 13.40
C GLN A 242 5.65 -0.29 12.07
N GLN A 243 6.34 0.75 11.60
CA GLN A 243 7.12 0.71 10.37
C GLN A 243 8.59 0.90 10.74
N GLN A 244 9.44 0.02 10.21
CA GLN A 244 10.88 0.13 10.39
C GLN A 244 11.49 0.67 9.11
N VAL A 245 12.30 1.71 9.26
CA VAL A 245 13.00 2.36 8.17
C VAL A 245 14.49 2.15 8.36
N LYS A 246 15.17 1.77 7.29
CA LYS A 246 16.62 1.65 7.21
C LYS A 246 17.16 2.81 6.38
N VAL A 247 18.01 3.62 6.99
CA VAL A 247 18.64 4.80 6.39
C VAL A 247 20.12 4.53 6.24
N ARG A 248 20.69 4.81 5.06
CA ARG A 248 22.14 4.85 4.85
C ARG A 248 22.61 6.30 4.80
N TRP A 249 23.53 6.66 5.69
CA TRP A 249 24.06 8.02 5.77
C TRP A 249 25.11 8.26 4.69
N LEU A 250 24.99 9.36 3.93
CA LEU A 250 25.82 9.62 2.76
C LEU A 250 27.27 9.97 3.13
N LYS A 251 27.51 10.59 4.29
CA LYS A 251 28.85 10.97 4.74
C LYS A 251 29.64 9.81 5.32
N THR A 252 29.03 9.02 6.20
CA THR A 252 29.71 7.94 6.93
C THR A 252 29.56 6.58 6.25
N GLY A 253 28.54 6.42 5.40
CA GLY A 253 28.14 5.12 4.85
C GLY A 253 27.46 4.20 5.87
N VAL A 254 27.30 4.65 7.12
CA VAL A 254 26.70 3.84 8.19
C VAL A 254 25.21 3.67 7.94
N GLU A 255 24.72 2.48 8.20
CA GLU A 255 23.30 2.16 8.11
C GLU A 255 22.66 2.19 9.49
N THR A 256 21.62 3.01 9.64
CA THR A 256 20.84 3.07 10.87
C THR A 256 19.42 2.61 10.60
N ALA A 257 18.94 1.64 11.39
CA ALA A 257 17.54 1.25 11.39
C ALA A 257 16.81 1.92 12.55
N ALA A 258 15.66 2.55 12.29
CA ALA A 258 14.79 3.03 13.34
C ALA A 258 13.34 2.65 13.08
N ARG A 259 12.59 2.48 14.17
CA ARG A 259 11.14 2.35 14.13
C ARG A 259 10.53 3.74 14.10
N LEU A 260 9.70 4.00 13.10
CA LEU A 260 8.76 5.10 13.14
C LEU A 260 7.67 4.74 14.17
N GLN A 261 7.09 5.75 14.82
CA GLN A 261 5.89 5.60 15.66
C GLN A 261 4.99 6.79 15.38
N SER A 262 3.75 6.53 14.97
CA SER A 262 2.79 7.60 14.66
C SER A 262 2.23 8.16 15.96
N GLY A 263 2.10 9.47 16.07
CA GLY A 263 1.33 10.11 17.14
C GLY A 263 1.95 10.13 18.54
N LYS A 264 3.14 9.55 18.76
CA LYS A 264 3.83 9.65 20.06
C LYS A 264 4.78 10.86 20.08
N PRO A 265 4.56 11.88 20.93
CA PRO A 265 5.52 12.96 21.10
C PRO A 265 6.86 12.40 21.59
N GLY A 266 7.97 12.86 21.01
CA GLY A 266 9.33 12.41 21.34
C GLY A 266 9.88 11.24 20.50
N CYS A 267 9.26 10.92 19.36
CA CYS A 267 9.72 9.87 18.43
C CYS A 267 10.10 10.39 17.03
N ARG A 268 10.50 11.67 16.91
CA ARG A 268 10.92 12.30 15.65
C ARG A 268 12.41 12.04 15.41
N LYS A 269 12.76 10.78 15.17
CA LYS A 269 14.16 10.37 14.96
C LYS A 269 14.73 10.86 13.64
N PHE A 270 13.89 10.99 12.62
CA PHE A 270 14.26 11.47 11.29
C PHE A 270 13.31 12.59 10.85
N CYS A 271 13.86 13.56 10.13
CA CYS A 271 13.08 14.55 9.40
C CYS A 271 13.36 14.42 7.90
N VAL A 272 12.38 14.75 7.08
CA VAL A 272 12.57 14.90 5.64
C VAL A 272 13.55 16.05 5.42
N ALA A 273 14.60 15.80 4.64
CA ALA A 273 15.59 16.80 4.34
C ALA A 273 15.01 17.86 3.39
N VAL A 274 15.10 19.13 3.77
CA VAL A 274 14.88 20.25 2.85
C VAL A 274 16.25 20.71 2.39
N VAL A 275 16.56 20.45 1.12
CA VAL A 275 17.82 20.86 0.51
C VAL A 275 17.64 22.25 -0.06
N ASP A 276 18.30 23.24 0.55
CA ASP A 276 18.35 24.59 0.02
C ASP A 276 19.28 24.60 -1.20
N VAL A 277 18.69 24.57 -2.40
CA VAL A 277 19.45 24.74 -3.64
C VAL A 277 19.77 26.22 -3.75
N ALA A 278 20.99 26.61 -3.36
CA ALA A 278 21.50 27.94 -3.64
C ALA A 278 21.50 28.14 -5.17
N ALA A 279 20.59 29.00 -5.64
CA ALA A 279 20.39 29.33 -7.04
C ALA A 279 21.51 30.22 -7.60
#